data_AF-A0A3B8LS33-F1
#
_entry.id   AF-A0A3B8LS33-F1
#
_cell.length_a   1.000
_cell.length_b   1.000
_cell.length_c   1.000
_cell.angle_alpha   90.00
_cell.angle_beta   90.00
_cell.angle_gamma   90.00
#
_symmetry.space_group_name_H-M   'P 1'
#
loop_
_entity.id
_entity.type
_entity.pdbx_description
1 polymer ?
#
loop_
_entity_poly.entity_id
_entity_poly.type
_entity_poly.pdbx_seq_one_letter_code
_entity_poly.pdbx_strand_id
1 'polypeptide(L)'
;YNLDTIASVEALLPYKHPEELLKELRLYDQESTVMLVGHETYLSECLAYLTVGTHDPFMYFQKGGVAYLSCEGHPTAGACDLKWLMTRKMLEQIGDIPSSLNI
;
A
#
# COMPACT_ATOMS: atom_id res chain seq x y z
N TYR A 1 10.84 8.27 9.30
CA TYR A 1 10.82 7.19 8.31
C TYR A 1 12.24 6.94 7.86
N ASN A 2 12.86 5.85 8.31
CA ASN A 2 14.18 5.45 7.82
C ASN A 2 13.95 4.75 6.46
N LEU A 3 14.45 5.35 5.37
CA LEU A 3 14.32 4.82 4.00
C LEU A 3 15.52 3.93 3.61
N ASP A 4 16.40 3.58 4.54
CA ASP A 4 17.71 2.99 4.25
C ASP A 4 17.64 1.53 3.79
N THR A 5 16.45 0.93 3.72
CA THR A 5 16.26 -0.45 3.28
C THR A 5 15.20 -0.55 2.18
N ILE A 6 15.66 -0.70 0.94
CA ILE A 6 14.84 -1.07 -0.21
C ILE A 6 15.10 -2.55 -0.50
N ALA A 7 14.05 -3.35 -0.54
CA ALA A 7 14.12 -4.76 -0.92
C ALA A 7 13.23 -5.02 -2.15
N SER A 8 13.75 -5.77 -3.11
CA SER A 8 12.97 -6.29 -4.23
C SER A 8 12.37 -7.63 -3.81
N VAL A 9 11.04 -7.76 -3.90
CA VAL A 9 10.33 -9.00 -3.61
C VAL A 9 9.56 -9.46 -4.84
N GLU A 10 9.64 -10.75 -5.15
CA GLU A 10 8.91 -11.31 -6.29
C GLU A 10 7.39 -11.23 -6.11
N ALA A 11 6.90 -11.20 -4.88
CA ALA A 11 5.47 -11.13 -4.59
C ALA A 11 4.79 -9.85 -5.11
N LEU A 12 5.56 -8.84 -5.55
CA LEU A 12 5.05 -7.63 -6.21
C LEU A 12 4.98 -7.73 -7.74
N LEU A 13 5.31 -8.88 -8.31
CA LEU A 13 5.21 -9.12 -9.75
C LEU A 13 3.73 -9.23 -10.17
N PRO A 14 3.30 -8.66 -11.32
CA PRO A 14 1.88 -8.52 -11.68
C PRO A 14 1.08 -9.81 -11.85
N TYR A 15 1.74 -10.95 -11.94
CA TYR A 15 1.13 -12.27 -12.18
C TYR A 15 1.13 -13.16 -10.93
N LYS A 16 1.59 -12.65 -9.79
CA LYS A 16 1.55 -13.37 -8.52
C LYS A 16 0.16 -13.27 -7.90
N HIS A 17 -0.11 -14.13 -6.94
CA HIS A 17 -1.32 -14.05 -6.14
C HIS A 17 -1.08 -13.11 -4.95
N PRO A 18 -2.01 -12.22 -4.57
CA PRO A 18 -1.89 -11.34 -3.40
C PRO A 18 -1.57 -12.05 -2.06
N GLU A 19 -1.89 -13.35 -1.96
CA GLU A 19 -1.48 -14.15 -0.80
C GLU A 19 0.05 -14.31 -0.66
N GLU A 20 0.78 -14.31 -1.78
CA GLU A 20 2.26 -14.31 -1.75
C GLU A 20 2.78 -13.02 -1.11
N LEU A 21 2.11 -11.88 -1.36
CA LEU A 21 2.45 -10.63 -0.68
C LEU A 21 2.19 -10.72 0.83
N LEU A 22 1.10 -11.37 1.27
CA LEU A 22 0.88 -11.61 2.71
C LEU A 22 1.99 -12.45 3.34
N LYS A 23 2.53 -13.44 2.62
CA LYS A 23 3.67 -14.24 3.10
C LYS A 23 4.91 -13.38 3.31
N GLU A 24 5.21 -12.48 2.37
CA GLU A 24 6.31 -11.52 2.48
C GLU A 24 6.10 -10.53 3.64
N LEU A 25 4.89 -9.98 3.78
CA LEU A 25 4.58 -9.00 4.83
C LEU A 25 4.70 -9.58 6.25
N ARG A 26 4.52 -10.90 6.41
CA ARG A 26 4.72 -11.59 7.71
C ARG A 26 6.17 -11.68 8.16
N LEU A 27 7.14 -11.37 7.29
CA LEU A 27 8.55 -11.34 7.65
C LEU A 27 8.94 -10.09 8.43
N TYR A 28 8.08 -9.06 8.43
CA TYR A 28 8.29 -7.80 9.15
C TYR A 28 7.51 -7.82 10.47
N ASP A 29 8.02 -7.08 11.47
CA ASP A 29 7.33 -6.92 12.76
C ASP A 29 5.95 -6.26 12.54
N GLN A 30 4.96 -6.66 13.34
CA GLN A 30 3.57 -6.17 13.22
C GLN A 30 3.40 -4.64 13.39
N GLU A 31 4.36 -3.96 14.01
CA GLU A 31 4.36 -2.50 14.18
C GLU A 31 5.10 -1.76 13.05
N SER A 32 5.62 -2.51 12.05
CA SER A 32 6.39 -1.94 10.94
C SER A 32 5.49 -1.15 9.98
N THR A 33 6.02 -0.02 9.50
CA THR A 33 5.44 0.67 8.34
C THR A 33 6.29 0.37 7.11
N VAL A 34 5.68 -0.25 6.10
CA VAL A 34 6.32 -0.58 4.83
C VAL A 34 5.65 0.17 3.68
N MET A 35 6.43 0.54 2.67
CA MET A 35 5.91 1.10 1.43
C MET A 35 6.04 0.05 0.32
N LEU A 36 4.91 -0.32 -0.27
CA LEU A 36 4.87 -1.22 -1.41
C LEU A 36 4.87 -0.40 -2.71
N VAL A 37 5.78 -0.74 -3.62
CA VAL A 37 5.89 -0.09 -4.93
C VAL A 37 5.79 -1.16 -6.00
N GLY A 38 4.82 -1.02 -6.90
CA GLY A 38 4.55 -2.03 -7.92
C GLY A 38 3.74 -1.45 -9.08
N HIS A 39 3.16 -2.36 -9.86
CA HIS A 39 2.41 -2.02 -11.05
C HIS A 39 0.90 -2.10 -10.81
N GLU A 40 0.18 -1.17 -11.43
CA GLU A 40 -1.22 -1.37 -11.76
C GLU A 40 -1.34 -2.45 -12.85
N THR A 41 -2.30 -3.40 -12.86
CA THR A 41 -3.52 -3.64 -12.05
C THR A 41 -3.31 -4.35 -10.72
N TYR A 42 -2.15 -4.95 -10.53
CA TYR A 42 -1.87 -5.84 -9.40
C TYR A 42 -1.94 -5.14 -8.03
N LEU A 43 -1.51 -3.88 -7.93
CA LEU A 43 -1.65 -3.12 -6.68
C LEU A 43 -3.13 -2.94 -6.27
N SER A 44 -4.03 -2.76 -7.23
CA SER A 44 -5.47 -2.66 -6.96
C SER A 44 -6.08 -3.98 -6.52
N GLU A 45 -5.62 -5.10 -7.09
CA GLU A 45 -5.98 -6.45 -6.62
C GLU A 45 -5.46 -6.71 -5.21
N CYS A 46 -4.22 -6.33 -4.91
CA CYS A 46 -3.66 -6.44 -3.56
C CYS A 46 -4.44 -5.59 -2.56
N LEU A 47 -4.83 -4.37 -2.95
CA LEU A 47 -5.65 -3.51 -2.11
C LEU A 47 -7.00 -4.16 -1.82
N ALA A 48 -7.68 -4.68 -2.84
CA ALA A 48 -8.95 -5.40 -2.66
C ALA A 48 -8.79 -6.61 -1.74
N TYR A 49 -7.71 -7.37 -1.93
CA TYR A 49 -7.45 -8.56 -1.14
C TYR A 49 -7.16 -8.24 0.32
N LEU A 50 -6.37 -7.20 0.59
CA LEU A 50 -6.04 -6.76 1.95
C LEU A 50 -7.25 -6.16 2.68
N THR A 51 -8.17 -5.50 1.96
CA THR A 51 -9.25 -4.72 2.58
C THR A 51 -10.59 -5.44 2.64
N VAL A 52 -10.95 -6.23 1.62
CA VAL A 52 -12.23 -6.95 1.55
C VAL A 52 -12.08 -8.45 1.29
N GLY A 53 -10.84 -8.94 1.11
CA GLY A 53 -10.56 -10.36 0.95
C GLY A 53 -10.87 -10.92 -0.43
N THR A 54 -11.08 -10.06 -1.44
CA THR A 54 -11.40 -10.45 -2.82
C THR A 54 -10.24 -10.13 -3.76
N HIS A 55 -10.19 -10.78 -4.92
CA HIS A 55 -9.24 -10.44 -5.99
C HIS A 55 -9.78 -9.38 -6.94
N ASP A 56 -11.10 -9.16 -6.93
CA ASP A 56 -11.76 -8.21 -7.81
C ASP A 56 -11.50 -6.78 -7.35
N PRO A 57 -10.77 -5.96 -8.14
CA PRO A 57 -10.52 -4.57 -7.78
C PRO A 57 -11.82 -3.77 -7.76
N PHE A 58 -12.04 -2.99 -6.70
CA PHE A 58 -13.15 -2.03 -6.61
C PHE A 58 -12.70 -0.57 -6.81
N MET A 59 -11.39 -0.35 -6.95
CA MET A 59 -10.76 0.94 -7.18
C MET A 59 -9.43 0.74 -7.91
N TYR A 60 -8.93 1.77 -8.57
CA TYR A 60 -7.72 1.70 -9.38
C TYR A 60 -6.73 2.80 -9.02
N PHE A 61 -5.43 2.48 -8.96
CA PHE A 61 -4.41 3.50 -8.78
C PHE A 61 -4.18 4.30 -10.05
N GLN A 62 -4.14 5.62 -9.91
CA GLN A 62 -3.55 6.48 -10.94
C GLN A 62 -2.03 6.40 -10.88
N LYS A 63 -1.34 6.74 -11.98
CA LYS A 63 0.13 6.80 -11.98
C LYS A 63 0.62 7.76 -10.88
N GLY A 64 1.47 7.24 -9.98
CA GLY A 64 1.97 7.99 -8.82
C GLY A 64 0.93 8.21 -7.73
N GLY A 65 -0.19 7.48 -7.75
CA GLY A 65 -1.13 7.41 -6.63
C GLY A 65 -0.59 6.51 -5.51
N VAL A 66 -1.06 6.76 -4.29
CA VAL A 66 -0.65 6.05 -3.08
C VAL A 66 -1.88 5.80 -2.21
N ALA A 67 -1.94 4.63 -1.59
CA ALA A 67 -2.93 4.30 -0.58
C ALA A 67 -2.22 3.99 0.72
N TYR A 68 -2.85 4.33 1.83
CA TYR A 68 -2.42 3.91 3.16
C TYR A 68 -3.43 2.96 3.75
N LEU A 69 -2.93 1.78 4.10
CA LEU A 69 -3.67 0.75 4.81
C LEU A 69 -3.13 0.66 6.24
N SER A 70 -4.04 0.43 7.19
CA SER A 70 -3.68 0.05 8.56
C SER A 70 -4.26 -1.32 8.84
N CYS A 71 -3.46 -2.21 9.43
CA CYS A 71 -3.92 -3.54 9.81
C CYS A 71 -3.69 -3.70 11.32
N GLU A 72 -4.59 -4.38 12.02
CA GLU A 72 -4.36 -4.76 13.41
C GLU A 72 -3.56 -6.07 13.42
N GLY A 73 -2.31 -6.00 13.89
CA GLY A 73 -1.39 -7.13 13.84
C GLY A 73 -0.89 -7.43 12.42
N HIS A 74 -0.53 -8.69 12.15
CA HIS A 74 -0.11 -9.09 10.81
C HIS A 74 -1.26 -9.04 9.81
N PRO A 75 -1.02 -8.57 8.58
CA PRO A 75 -2.06 -8.49 7.56
C PRO A 75 -2.56 -9.89 7.20
N THR A 76 -3.87 -10.03 7.14
CA THR A 76 -4.60 -11.16 6.55
C THR A 76 -5.58 -10.64 5.51
N ALA A 77 -6.11 -11.53 4.66
CA ALA A 77 -7.12 -11.16 3.67
C ALA A 77 -8.33 -10.48 4.36
N GLY A 78 -8.73 -9.32 3.86
CA GLY A 78 -9.88 -8.57 4.35
C GLY A 78 -9.76 -7.96 5.76
N ALA A 79 -8.55 -7.87 6.32
CA ALA A 79 -8.33 -7.41 7.69
C ALA A 79 -7.65 -6.03 7.82
N CYS A 80 -7.37 -5.38 6.70
CA CYS A 80 -6.76 -4.06 6.68
C CYS A 80 -7.78 -2.97 6.34
N ASP A 81 -7.71 -1.85 7.04
CA ASP A 81 -8.52 -0.67 6.76
C ASP A 81 -7.82 0.22 5.73
N LEU A 82 -8.54 0.59 4.67
CA LEU A 82 -8.14 1.69 3.81
C LEU A 82 -8.37 3.03 4.53
N LYS A 83 -7.29 3.71 4.92
CA LYS A 83 -7.37 5.01 5.60
C LYS A 83 -7.48 6.16 4.62
N TRP A 84 -6.72 6.11 3.52
CA TRP A 84 -6.83 7.06 2.42
C TRP A 84 -6.26 6.50 1.13
N LEU A 85 -6.77 7.01 0.01
CA LEU A 85 -6.18 6.89 -1.33
C LEU A 85 -5.99 8.30 -1.88
N MET A 86 -4.79 8.59 -2.36
CA MET A 86 -4.46 9.88 -2.93
C MET A 86 -3.88 9.72 -4.33
N THR A 87 -4.24 10.64 -5.22
CA THR A 87 -3.59 10.78 -6.52
C THR A 87 -2.32 11.60 -6.37
N ARG A 88 -1.43 11.53 -7.36
CA ARG A 88 -0.24 12.40 -7.42
C ARG A 88 -0.59 13.88 -7.22
N LYS A 89 -1.66 14.37 -7.87
CA LYS A 89 -2.08 15.77 -7.77
C LYS A 89 -2.49 16.16 -6.35
N MET A 90 -3.16 15.27 -5.63
CA MET A 90 -3.52 15.50 -4.21
C MET A 90 -2.26 15.54 -3.33
N LEU A 91 -1.30 14.66 -3.58
CA LEU A 91 -0.01 14.65 -2.86
C LEU A 91 0.80 15.92 -3.13
N GLU A 92 0.86 16.41 -4.37
CA GLU A 92 1.51 17.67 -4.73
C GLU A 92 0.90 18.84 -3.94
N GLN A 93 -0.43 18.90 -3.82
CA GLN A 93 -1.12 19.95 -3.05
C GLN A 93 -0.79 19.92 -1.55
N ILE A 94 -0.52 18.75 -0.98
CA ILE A 94 -0.16 18.60 0.44
C ILE A 94 1.33 18.85 0.66
N GLY A 95 2.17 18.43 -0.30
CA GLY A 95 3.62 18.65 -0.26
C GLY A 95 4.04 20.10 -0.48
N ASP A 96 3.22 20.88 -1.20
CA ASP A 96 3.43 22.31 -1.45
C ASP A 96 2.94 23.22 -0.31
N ILE A 97 2.42 22.67 0.80
CA ILE A 97 2.08 23.48 1.98
C ILE A 97 3.36 24.12 2.51
N PRO A 98 3.47 25.47 2.51
CA PRO A 98 4.65 26.14 3.03
C PRO A 98 4.87 25.77 4.49
N SER A 99 6.12 25.48 4.86
CA SER A 99 6.54 25.10 6.21
C SER A 99 6.25 26.14 7.31
N SER A 100 5.66 27.29 6.96
CA SER A 100 5.16 28.32 7.88
C SER A 100 3.75 28.06 8.41
N LEU A 101 3.03 27.05 7.91
CA LEU A 101 1.70 26.64 8.38
C LEU A 101 1.76 25.29 9.11
N ASN A 102 2.55 25.22 10.19
CA ASN A 102 2.35 24.20 11.22
C ASN A 102 1.47 24.82 12.32
N ILE A 103 0.20 24.43 12.36
CA ILE A 103 -0.71 24.69 13.48
C ILE A 103 -0.37 23.72 14.61
#